data_AF-A0A4R4BHQ4-F1
#
_entry.id   AF-A0A4R4BHQ4-F1
#
_cell.length_a   1.000
_cell.length_b   1.000
_cell.length_c   1.000
_cell.angle_alpha   90.00
_cell.angle_beta   90.00
_cell.angle_gamma   90.00
#
_symmetry.space_group_name_H-M   'P 1'
#
loop_
_entity.id
_entity.type
_entity.pdbx_description
1 polymer ?
#
loop_
_entity_poly.entity_id
_entity_poly.type
_entity_poly.pdbx_seq_one_letter_code
_entity_poly.pdbx_strand_id
1 'polypeptide(L)'
;MNIDYRIRSADGYTKNIGELVGMLEHTRAVTLQEINDLSVEQLDFIMTSGGNSIGALLKHIAAIEKAHQLISFQECDFTKEELEIWEDALYLGEAGENNPW
;
A
#
# COMPACT_ATOMS: atom_id res chain seq x y z
N MET A 1 12.61 -7.39 -14.21
CA MET A 1 11.41 -7.73 -15.01
C MET A 1 11.04 -6.49 -15.84
N ASN A 2 10.51 -6.62 -17.07
CA ASN A 2 10.13 -5.46 -17.87
C ASN A 2 8.63 -5.19 -17.68
N ILE A 3 8.25 -4.00 -17.19
CA ILE A 3 6.85 -3.62 -16.96
C ILE A 3 6.23 -3.12 -18.27
N ASP A 4 5.05 -3.63 -18.62
CA ASP A 4 4.20 -3.02 -19.67
C ASP A 4 3.48 -1.81 -19.07
N TYR A 5 3.79 -0.60 -19.56
CA TYR A 5 3.19 0.65 -19.10
C TYR A 5 1.78 0.92 -19.65
N ARG A 6 1.25 0.00 -20.46
CA ARG A 6 -0.14 0.07 -20.91
C ARG A 6 -1.04 -0.58 -19.88
N ILE A 7 -2.00 0.18 -19.36
CA ILE A 7 -3.11 -0.37 -18.59
C ILE A 7 -3.99 -1.18 -19.54
N ARG A 8 -4.18 -2.46 -19.22
CA ARG A 8 -5.11 -3.35 -19.92
C ARG A 8 -6.19 -3.80 -18.94
N SER A 9 -7.40 -3.98 -19.46
CA SER A 9 -8.49 -4.55 -18.66
C SER A 9 -8.14 -6.01 -18.31
N ALA A 10 -8.22 -6.35 -17.03
CA ALA A 10 -8.00 -7.71 -16.55
C ALA A 10 -9.13 -8.65 -16.99
N ASP A 11 -8.76 -9.86 -17.40
CA ASP A 11 -9.70 -10.88 -17.85
C ASP A 11 -10.59 -11.36 -16.69
N GLY A 12 -11.83 -11.77 -17.00
CA GLY A 12 -12.78 -12.29 -16.01
C GLY A 12 -13.60 -11.24 -15.26
N TYR A 13 -13.43 -9.95 -15.55
CA TYR A 13 -14.17 -8.83 -14.95
C TYR A 13 -15.05 -8.08 -15.96
N THR A 14 -16.04 -7.32 -15.48
CA THR A 14 -16.73 -6.32 -16.32
C THR A 14 -15.74 -5.23 -16.72
N LYS A 15 -15.95 -4.57 -17.86
CA LYS A 15 -14.98 -3.62 -18.46
C LYS A 15 -14.33 -2.67 -17.44
N ASN A 16 -15.13 -1.90 -16.71
CA ASN A 16 -14.61 -0.89 -15.78
C ASN A 16 -13.91 -1.52 -14.57
N ILE A 17 -14.39 -2.67 -14.09
CA ILE A 17 -13.73 -3.39 -12.99
C ILE A 17 -12.41 -3.99 -13.47
N GLY A 18 -12.37 -4.58 -14.67
CA GLY A 18 -11.14 -5.08 -15.26
C GLY A 18 -10.11 -3.98 -15.50
N GLU A 19 -10.54 -2.79 -15.93
CA GLU A 19 -9.66 -1.61 -16.03
C GLU A 19 -9.11 -1.20 -14.65
N LEU A 20 -9.94 -1.18 -13.61
CA LEU A 20 -9.50 -0.90 -12.23
C LEU A 20 -8.49 -1.93 -11.73
N VAL A 21 -8.77 -3.22 -11.92
CA VAL A 21 -7.84 -4.30 -11.54
C VAL A 21 -6.51 -4.14 -12.28
N GLY A 22 -6.53 -3.87 -13.58
CA GLY A 22 -5.32 -3.65 -14.35
C GLY A 22 -4.50 -2.45 -13.85
N MET A 23 -5.15 -1.36 -13.43
CA MET A 23 -4.48 -0.21 -12.81
C MET A 23 -3.83 -0.57 -11.46
N LEU A 24 -4.51 -1.34 -10.62
CA LEU A 24 -4.01 -1.77 -9.32
C LEU A 24 -2.81 -2.73 -9.47
N GLU A 25 -2.90 -3.70 -10.39
CA GLU A 25 -1.81 -4.62 -10.69
C GLU A 25 -0.58 -3.91 -11.23
N HIS A 26 -0.77 -2.95 -12.15
CA HIS A 26 0.32 -2.12 -12.68
C HIS A 26 0.97 -1.29 -11.57
N THR A 27 0.17 -0.63 -10.73
CA THR A 27 0.66 0.16 -9.59
C THR A 27 1.51 -0.70 -8.66
N ARG A 28 1.03 -1.89 -8.28
CA ARG A 28 1.79 -2.83 -7.44
C ARG A 28 3.11 -3.23 -8.09
N ALA A 29 3.10 -3.57 -9.39
CA ALA A 29 4.30 -4.00 -10.10
C ALA A 29 5.38 -2.90 -10.14
N VAL A 30 4.98 -1.66 -10.43
CA VAL A 30 5.90 -0.51 -10.46
C VAL A 30 6.44 -0.25 -9.06
N THR A 31 5.59 -0.16 -8.04
CA THR A 31 6.04 0.05 -6.64
C THR A 31 7.08 -0.99 -6.23
N LEU A 32 6.82 -2.29 -6.48
CA LEU A 32 7.76 -3.36 -6.13
C LEU A 32 9.06 -3.28 -6.92
N GLN A 33 9.01 -2.90 -8.21
CA GLN A 33 10.22 -2.73 -9.01
C GLN A 33 11.10 -1.59 -8.47
N GLU A 34 10.51 -0.45 -8.14
CA GLU A 34 11.25 0.73 -7.68
C GLU A 34 11.94 0.52 -6.32
N ILE A 35 11.39 -0.34 -5.46
CA ILE A 35 11.96 -0.62 -4.13
C ILE A 35 12.86 -1.87 -4.11
N ASN A 36 12.94 -2.64 -5.19
CA ASN A 36 13.53 -3.99 -5.18
C ASN A 36 15.01 -4.02 -4.75
N ASP A 37 15.74 -2.94 -5.00
CA ASP A 37 17.17 -2.86 -4.75
C ASP A 37 17.51 -2.02 -3.50
N LEU A 38 16.50 -1.63 -2.72
CA LEU A 38 16.69 -0.88 -1.47
C LEU A 38 17.01 -1.82 -0.30
N SER A 39 17.97 -1.41 0.54
CA SER A 39 18.22 -2.08 1.82
C SER A 39 17.16 -1.69 2.86
N VAL A 40 17.04 -2.46 3.95
CA VAL A 40 16.14 -2.14 5.07
C VAL A 40 16.45 -0.76 5.64
N GLU A 41 17.73 -0.42 5.80
CA GLU A 41 18.16 0.89 6.29
C GLU A 41 17.72 2.04 5.37
N GLN A 42 17.67 1.80 4.05
CA GLN A 42 17.16 2.78 3.09
C GLN A 42 15.63 2.87 3.14
N LEU A 43 14.93 1.76 3.41
CA LEU A 43 13.48 1.76 3.59
C LEU A 43 13.07 2.50 4.86
N ASP A 44 13.86 2.40 5.93
CA ASP A 44 13.59 3.07 7.21
C ASP A 44 14.09 4.52 7.27
N PHE A 45 14.88 4.97 6.30
CA PHE A 45 15.43 6.32 6.29
C PHE A 45 14.32 7.38 6.14
N ILE A 46 14.35 8.39 7.02
CA ILE A 46 13.47 9.57 6.99
C ILE A 46 14.24 10.75 6.41
N MET A 47 13.85 11.21 5.22
CA MET A 47 14.56 12.27 4.49
C MET A 47 14.35 13.68 5.08
N THR A 48 13.17 13.95 5.63
CA THR A 48 12.80 15.26 6.18
C THR A 48 12.20 15.10 7.56
N SER A 49 12.50 16.02 8.49
CA SER A 49 11.89 16.02 9.83
C SER A 49 10.35 15.97 9.74
N GLY A 50 9.73 15.02 10.45
CA GLY A 50 8.28 14.79 10.40
C GLY A 50 7.76 14.13 9.12
N GLY A 51 8.66 13.57 8.30
CA GLY A 51 8.32 12.79 7.12
C GLY A 51 8.20 11.29 7.44
N ASN A 52 7.59 10.55 6.53
CA ASN A 52 7.47 9.09 6.63
C ASN A 52 8.63 8.42 5.89
N SER A 53 9.14 7.32 6.44
CA SER A 53 10.07 6.45 5.73
C SER A 53 9.39 5.77 4.53
N ILE A 54 10.17 5.24 3.59
CA ILE A 54 9.61 4.49 2.45
C ILE A 54 8.84 3.28 2.97
N GLY A 55 9.38 2.58 3.97
CA GLY A 55 8.71 1.50 4.66
C GLY A 55 7.34 1.92 5.21
N ALA A 56 7.27 3.01 5.97
CA ALA A 56 6.00 3.48 6.53
C ALA A 56 4.94 3.74 5.44
N LEU A 57 5.36 4.31 4.30
CA LEU A 57 4.47 4.52 3.16
C LEU A 57 4.02 3.20 2.49
N LEU A 58 4.89 2.20 2.39
CA LEU A 58 4.52 0.87 1.91
C LEU A 58 3.51 0.19 2.84
N LYS A 59 3.69 0.32 4.16
CA LYS A 59 2.73 -0.18 5.16
C LYS A 59 1.37 0.50 4.99
N HIS A 60 1.38 1.81 4.77
CA HIS A 60 0.17 2.60 4.54
C HIS A 60 -0.59 2.14 3.30
N ILE A 61 0.09 1.87 2.18
CA ILE A 61 -0.55 1.33 0.97
C ILE A 61 -1.30 0.03 1.29
N ALA A 62 -0.67 -0.90 2.02
CA ALA A 62 -1.30 -2.16 2.42
C ALA A 62 -2.48 -1.95 3.39
N ALA A 63 -2.35 -1.01 4.34
CA ALA A 63 -3.41 -0.68 5.29
C ALA A 63 -4.64 -0.10 4.59
N ILE A 64 -4.44 0.78 3.60
CA ILE A 64 -5.52 1.37 2.81
C ILE A 64 -6.19 0.32 1.92
N GLU A 65 -5.45 -0.63 1.35
CA GLU A 65 -6.05 -1.77 0.63
C GLU A 65 -6.97 -2.57 1.56
N LYS A 66 -6.50 -2.94 2.76
CA LYS A 66 -7.29 -3.65 3.76
C LYS A 66 -8.53 -2.85 4.21
N ALA A 67 -8.38 -1.54 4.44
CA ALA A 67 -9.50 -0.67 4.79
C ALA A 67 -10.60 -0.71 3.71
N HIS A 68 -10.22 -0.59 2.43
CA HIS A 68 -11.17 -0.66 1.33
C HIS A 68 -11.77 -2.04 1.14
N GLN A 69 -11.05 -3.12 1.45
CA GLN A 69 -11.62 -4.47 1.46
C GLN A 69 -12.73 -4.61 2.51
N LEU A 70 -12.52 -4.09 3.72
CA LEU A 70 -13.52 -4.09 4.79
C LEU A 70 -14.75 -3.26 4.39
N ILE A 71 -14.53 -2.00 4.00
CA ILE A 71 -15.65 -1.08 3.72
C ILE A 71 -16.41 -1.49 2.46
N SER A 72 -15.71 -1.89 1.39
CA SER A 72 -16.36 -2.16 0.09
C SER A 72 -17.01 -3.54 0.01
N PHE A 73 -16.48 -4.54 0.72
CA PHE A 73 -16.96 -5.93 0.59
C PHE A 73 -17.65 -6.46 1.85
N GLN A 74 -17.39 -5.87 3.02
CA GLN A 74 -17.93 -6.32 4.31
C GLN A 74 -18.78 -5.27 5.01
N GLU A 75 -18.81 -4.04 4.48
CA GLU A 75 -19.59 -2.92 5.02
C GLU A 75 -19.29 -2.66 6.50
N CYS A 76 -18.03 -2.85 6.91
CA CYS A 76 -17.57 -2.66 8.28
C CYS A 76 -16.26 -1.88 8.36
N ASP A 77 -15.97 -1.39 9.56
CA ASP A 77 -14.69 -0.81 9.93
C ASP A 77 -13.79 -1.87 10.60
N PHE A 78 -12.51 -1.52 10.79
CA PHE A 78 -11.57 -2.35 11.54
C PHE A 78 -12.08 -2.65 12.96
N THR A 79 -11.84 -3.88 13.42
CA THR A 79 -12.01 -4.19 14.84
C THR A 79 -10.88 -3.56 15.67
N LYS A 80 -11.02 -3.54 17.00
CA LYS A 80 -9.96 -3.07 17.89
C LYS A 80 -8.68 -3.89 17.73
N GLU A 81 -8.83 -5.21 17.62
CA GLU A 81 -7.73 -6.15 17.44
C GLU A 81 -7.04 -5.96 16.08
N GLU A 82 -7.78 -5.62 15.02
CA GLU A 82 -7.16 -5.29 13.74
C GLU A 82 -6.46 -3.91 13.79
N LEU A 83 -7.03 -2.93 14.50
CA LEU A 83 -6.38 -1.62 14.68
C LEU A 83 -5.04 -1.74 15.42
N GLU A 84 -4.87 -2.66 16.36
CA GLU A 84 -3.57 -2.92 16.99
C GLU A 84 -2.46 -3.28 15.97
N ILE A 85 -2.83 -3.79 14.79
CA ILE A 85 -1.90 -4.17 13.71
C ILE A 85 -1.73 -3.03 12.70
N TRP A 86 -2.82 -2.30 12.41
CA TRP A 86 -2.91 -1.40 11.25
C TRP A 86 -2.96 0.09 11.60
N GLU A 87 -3.19 0.48 12.85
CA GLU A 87 -3.44 1.88 13.25
C GLU A 87 -2.27 2.81 12.87
N ASP A 88 -1.04 2.40 13.15
CA ASP A 88 0.16 3.16 12.80
C ASP A 88 0.30 3.40 11.28
N ALA A 89 0.01 2.36 10.51
CA ALA A 89 0.06 2.37 9.05
C ALA A 89 -1.09 3.20 8.45
N LEU A 90 -2.27 3.20 9.08
CA LEU A 90 -3.43 3.97 8.62
C LEU A 90 -3.17 5.47 8.74
N TYR A 91 -2.61 5.91 9.88
CA TYR A 91 -2.53 7.33 10.21
C TYR A 91 -1.20 8.01 9.87
N LEU A 92 -0.11 7.24 9.67
CA LEU A 92 1.24 7.80 9.40
C LEU A 92 1.69 8.79 10.51
N GLY A 93 2.76 9.55 10.28
CA GLY A 93 3.24 10.59 11.20
C GLY A 93 3.77 10.01 12.52
N GLU A 94 3.63 10.72 13.65
CA GLU A 94 4.11 10.24 14.97
C GLU A 94 3.57 8.84 15.33
N ALA A 95 2.38 8.48 14.85
CA ALA A 95 1.82 7.13 15.04
C ALA A 95 2.62 6.06 14.25
N GLY A 96 3.11 6.40 13.06
CA GLY A 96 3.91 5.52 12.19
C GLY A 96 5.43 5.60 12.42
N GLU A 97 5.96 6.71 12.95
CA GLU A 97 7.40 6.91 13.20
C GLU A 97 7.98 5.93 14.25
N ASN A 98 7.13 5.39 15.13
CA ASN A 98 7.56 4.51 16.22
C ASN A 98 7.60 3.02 15.86
N ASN A 99 7.37 2.64 14.59
CA ASN A 99 7.35 1.24 14.16
C ASN A 99 8.24 1.00 12.92
N PRO A 100 9.55 0.73 13.12
CA PRO A 100 10.50 0.45 12.02
C PRO A 100 10.21 -0.90 11.35
N TRP A 101 10.67 -1.05 10.10
CA TRP A 101 10.55 -2.31 9.35
C TRP A 101 11.61 -3.35 9.70
#